data_AF-A0A3M1ZL24-F1
#
_entry.id   AF-A0A3M1ZL24-F1
#
_cell.length_a   1.000
_cell.length_b   1.000
_cell.length_c   1.000
_cell.angle_alpha   90.00
_cell.angle_beta   90.00
_cell.angle_gamma   90.00
#
_symmetry.space_group_name_H-M   'P 1'
#
loop_
_entity.id
_entity.type
_entity.pdbx_description
1 polymer ?
#
loop_
_entity_poly.entity_id
_entity_poly.type
_entity_poly.pdbx_seq_one_letter_code
_entity_poly.pdbx_strand_id
1 'polypeptide(L)'
;MSATIDVNKIIGHELPSFKRSYTERDVILYALAVGAGRNPIDQQQLRFVYELHGEGLQVLPTFAVSFLSYELFELPGLDFNPMMLLHGEHYLEVTEPLPTQGEFTSKAHISQV
;
A
#
# COMPACT_ATOMS: atom_id res chain seq x y z
N MET A 1 -30.32 1.59 -2.10
CA MET A 1 -30.25 1.82 -0.65
C MET A 1 -29.52 3.13 -0.45
N SER A 2 -30.01 4.00 0.44
CA SER A 2 -29.30 5.23 0.82
C SER A 2 -28.17 4.86 1.78
N ALA A 3 -26.97 5.41 1.59
CA ALA A 3 -25.89 5.25 2.56
C ALA A 3 -26.28 5.94 3.89
N THR A 4 -25.88 5.36 5.00
CA THR A 4 -26.05 5.94 6.35
C THR A 4 -24.67 6.08 6.99
N ILE A 5 -24.34 7.29 7.43
CA ILE A 5 -23.02 7.64 7.97
C ILE A 5 -23.21 8.37 9.31
N ASP A 6 -22.77 7.76 10.40
CA ASP A 6 -22.73 8.37 11.73
C ASP A 6 -21.33 8.91 12.02
N VAL A 7 -21.12 10.17 11.66
CA VAL A 7 -19.82 10.86 11.71
C VAL A 7 -19.17 10.79 13.10
N ASN A 8 -19.96 10.89 14.17
CA ASN A 8 -19.46 10.90 15.55
C ASN A 8 -18.88 9.55 16.00
N LYS A 9 -19.25 8.46 15.33
CA LYS A 9 -18.71 7.11 15.61
C LYS A 9 -17.51 6.76 14.73
N ILE A 10 -17.35 7.46 13.61
CA ILE A 10 -16.38 7.13 12.56
C ILE A 10 -15.09 7.94 12.71
N ILE A 11 -15.19 9.27 12.87
CA ILE A 11 -13.99 10.12 12.93
C ILE A 11 -13.17 9.77 14.17
N GLY A 12 -11.88 9.55 13.98
CA GLY A 12 -10.94 9.14 15.01
C GLY A 12 -10.99 7.65 15.36
N HIS A 13 -11.85 6.86 14.72
CA HIS A 13 -11.87 5.42 14.93
C HIS A 13 -10.55 4.79 14.46
N GLU A 14 -9.85 4.11 15.36
CA GLU A 14 -8.65 3.35 15.06
C GLU A 14 -9.02 1.98 14.49
N LEU A 15 -8.42 1.61 13.37
CA LEU A 15 -8.55 0.27 12.81
C LEU A 15 -7.53 -0.68 13.46
N PRO A 16 -7.82 -1.99 13.50
CA PRO A 16 -6.88 -3.00 13.97
C PRO A 16 -5.49 -2.84 13.33
N SER A 17 -4.46 -2.75 14.16
CA SER A 17 -3.08 -2.76 13.68
C SER A 17 -2.70 -4.16 13.22
N PHE A 18 -2.00 -4.26 12.09
CA PHE A 18 -1.50 -5.54 11.60
C PHE A 18 -0.03 -5.47 11.22
N LYS A 19 0.61 -6.63 11.17
CA LYS A 19 1.98 -6.81 10.72
C LYS A 19 2.00 -7.60 9.43
N ARG A 20 2.90 -7.26 8.53
CA ARG A 20 3.18 -8.08 7.35
C ARG A 20 4.67 -8.02 7.04
N SER A 21 5.22 -9.20 6.77
CA SER A 21 6.57 -9.35 6.24
C SER A 21 6.54 -9.39 4.72
N TYR A 22 7.63 -8.96 4.11
CA TYR A 22 7.85 -9.02 2.67
C TYR A 22 9.31 -9.32 2.37
N THR A 23 9.54 -9.80 1.15
CA THR A 23 10.84 -10.22 0.65
C THR A 23 11.15 -9.52 -0.67
N GLU A 24 12.36 -9.73 -1.18
CA GLU A 24 12.79 -9.23 -2.50
C GLU A 24 11.83 -9.68 -3.62
N ARG A 25 11.25 -10.88 -3.49
CA ARG A 25 10.24 -11.39 -4.42
C ARG A 25 9.03 -10.46 -4.53
N ASP A 26 8.53 -9.96 -3.40
CA ASP A 26 7.34 -9.12 -3.36
C ASP A 26 7.63 -7.74 -3.96
N VAL A 27 8.82 -7.20 -3.67
CA VAL A 27 9.35 -5.96 -4.26
C VAL A 27 9.43 -6.07 -5.78
N ILE A 28 10.06 -7.15 -6.28
CA ILE A 28 10.22 -7.40 -7.71
C ILE A 28 8.87 -7.59 -8.39
N LEU A 29 7.96 -8.36 -7.78
CA LEU A 29 6.63 -8.60 -8.33
C LEU A 29 5.83 -7.30 -8.44
N TYR A 30 5.91 -6.43 -7.43
CA TYR A 30 5.30 -5.10 -7.49
C TYR A 30 5.91 -4.27 -8.63
N ALA A 31 7.24 -4.20 -8.72
CA ALA A 31 7.93 -3.43 -9.75
C ALA A 31 7.52 -3.88 -11.16
N LEU A 32 7.45 -5.18 -11.41
CA LEU A 32 6.95 -5.75 -12.66
C LEU A 32 5.49 -5.38 -12.92
N ALA A 33 4.63 -5.48 -11.91
CA ALA A 33 3.20 -5.18 -12.03
C ALA A 33 2.93 -3.72 -12.41
N VAL A 34 3.73 -2.78 -11.90
CA VAL A 34 3.65 -1.35 -12.27
C VAL A 34 4.45 -0.99 -13.52
N GLY A 35 5.09 -1.97 -14.17
CA GLY A 35 5.66 -1.84 -15.51
C GLY A 35 7.17 -1.61 -15.59
N ALA A 36 7.93 -1.82 -14.51
CA ALA A 36 9.39 -1.83 -14.56
C ALA A 36 9.92 -3.07 -15.30
N GLY A 37 11.14 -2.98 -15.85
CA GLY A 37 11.84 -4.12 -16.45
C GLY A 37 11.35 -4.54 -17.84
N ARG A 38 10.59 -3.69 -18.54
CA ARG A 38 10.06 -4.00 -19.88
C ARG A 38 11.17 -4.19 -20.91
N ASN A 39 12.25 -3.43 -20.79
CA ASN A 39 13.45 -3.60 -21.60
C ASN A 39 14.50 -4.42 -20.81
N PRO A 40 14.78 -5.68 -21.19
CA PRO A 40 15.64 -6.57 -20.41
C PRO A 40 17.13 -6.22 -20.44
N ILE A 41 17.55 -5.24 -21.24
CA ILE A 41 18.95 -4.77 -21.30
C ILE A 41 19.14 -3.38 -20.68
N ASP A 42 18.06 -2.73 -20.25
CA ASP A 42 18.12 -1.43 -19.60
C ASP A 42 18.51 -1.57 -18.12
N GLN A 43 19.78 -1.31 -17.82
CA GLN A 43 20.31 -1.40 -16.45
C GLN A 43 19.55 -0.51 -15.46
N GLN A 44 19.00 0.63 -15.93
CA GLN A 44 18.23 1.50 -15.06
C GLN A 44 16.90 0.88 -14.63
N GLN A 45 16.34 -0.04 -15.42
CA GLN A 45 15.13 -0.76 -15.05
C GLN A 45 15.44 -2.06 -14.31
N LEU A 46 16.54 -2.74 -14.67
CA LEU A 46 16.94 -3.99 -14.04
C LEU A 46 17.19 -3.84 -12.53
N ARG A 47 17.66 -2.68 -12.05
CA ARG A 47 17.83 -2.42 -10.61
C ARG A 47 16.55 -2.59 -9.78
N PHE A 48 15.36 -2.62 -10.38
CA PHE A 48 14.09 -2.82 -9.66
C PHE A 48 13.55 -4.26 -9.75
N VAL A 49 14.07 -5.08 -10.66
CA VAL A 49 13.51 -6.39 -10.99
C VAL A 49 14.54 -7.52 -10.94
N TYR A 50 15.79 -7.21 -10.59
CA TYR A 50 16.88 -8.16 -10.51
C TYR A 50 17.67 -7.99 -9.22
N GLU A 51 17.58 -8.99 -8.35
CA GLU A 51 18.18 -9.01 -7.02
C GLU A 51 19.72 -9.03 -7.04
N LEU A 52 20.33 -9.52 -8.12
CA LEU A 52 21.80 -9.54 -8.29
C LEU A 52 22.32 -8.38 -9.18
N HIS A 53 21.55 -7.31 -9.33
CA HIS A 53 22.01 -6.11 -10.04
C HIS A 53 23.29 -5.56 -9.39
N GLY A 54 24.22 -5.02 -10.20
CA GLY A 54 25.55 -4.59 -9.72
C GLY A 54 25.52 -3.46 -8.67
N GLU A 55 24.46 -2.66 -8.65
CA GLU A 55 24.23 -1.62 -7.64
C GLU A 55 23.24 -2.06 -6.53
N GLY A 56 22.87 -3.35 -6.51
CA GLY A 56 21.83 -3.90 -5.65
C GLY A 56 20.41 -3.67 -6.17
N LEU A 57 19.47 -4.38 -5.55
CA LEU A 57 18.03 -4.21 -5.78
C LEU A 57 17.55 -2.92 -5.12
N GLN A 58 16.75 -2.15 -5.85
CA GLN A 58 16.08 -0.95 -5.37
C GLN A 58 14.58 -1.17 -5.29
N VAL A 59 13.96 -0.57 -4.28
CA VAL A 59 12.51 -0.63 -4.07
C VAL A 59 11.87 0.65 -4.62
N LEU A 60 10.83 0.51 -5.44
CA LEU A 60 10.03 1.67 -5.83
C LEU A 60 9.34 2.25 -4.59
N PRO A 61 9.42 3.57 -4.31
CA PRO A 61 8.81 4.16 -3.12
C PRO A 61 7.31 3.83 -2.97
N THR A 62 6.60 3.76 -4.10
CA THR A 62 5.17 3.45 -4.17
C THR A 62 4.83 2.02 -3.75
N PHE A 63 5.82 1.13 -3.56
CA PHE A 63 5.61 -0.19 -2.98
C PHE A 63 4.94 -0.12 -1.60
N ALA A 64 5.22 0.95 -0.83
CA ALA A 64 4.60 1.21 0.47
C ALA A 64 3.06 1.23 0.43
N VAL A 65 2.45 1.58 -0.71
CA VAL A 65 0.99 1.57 -0.88
C VAL A 65 0.41 0.14 -0.82
N SER A 66 1.23 -0.88 -1.08
CA SER A 66 0.81 -2.29 -1.00
C SER A 66 0.54 -2.76 0.44
N PHE A 67 0.82 -1.90 1.43
CA PHE A 67 0.74 -2.17 2.86
C PHE A 67 -0.53 -1.61 3.52
N LEU A 68 -1.53 -1.18 2.75
CA LEU A 68 -2.79 -0.64 3.26
C LEU A 68 -3.68 -1.74 3.87
N SER A 69 -4.38 -1.40 4.94
CA SER A 69 -5.55 -2.18 5.42
C SER A 69 -6.78 -1.79 4.61
N TYR A 70 -7.61 -2.78 4.30
CA TYR A 70 -8.91 -2.61 3.66
C TYR A 70 -10.07 -2.89 4.64
N GLU A 71 -9.84 -2.77 5.95
CA GLU A 71 -10.84 -3.05 7.01
C GLU A 71 -11.89 -1.95 7.16
N LEU A 72 -12.12 -1.14 6.12
CA LEU A 72 -13.16 -0.10 6.10
C LEU A 72 -14.58 -0.68 6.12
N PHE A 73 -14.74 -1.96 5.76
CA PHE A 73 -16.05 -2.59 5.60
C PHE A 73 -16.74 -2.99 6.92
N GLU A 74 -16.02 -2.98 8.04
CA GLU A 74 -16.55 -3.36 9.36
C GLU A 74 -16.64 -2.16 10.33
N LEU A 75 -16.61 -0.92 9.82
CA LEU A 75 -16.63 0.29 10.64
C LEU A 75 -18.01 0.54 11.28
N PRO A 76 -18.08 0.72 12.62
CA PRO A 76 -19.32 1.10 13.29
C PRO A 76 -19.87 2.44 12.78
N GLY A 77 -21.16 2.48 12.46
CA GLY A 77 -21.83 3.70 12.01
C GLY A 77 -21.70 3.98 10.51
N LEU A 78 -21.05 3.08 9.74
CA LEU A 78 -20.92 3.17 8.30
C LEU A 78 -21.71 2.04 7.63
N ASP A 79 -22.81 2.39 6.97
CA ASP A 79 -23.59 1.46 6.14
C ASP A 79 -23.67 1.99 4.71
N PHE A 80 -23.04 1.27 3.78
CA PHE A 80 -22.94 1.63 2.37
C PHE A 80 -22.82 0.38 1.50
N ASN A 81 -23.08 0.53 0.21
CA ASN A 81 -22.77 -0.50 -0.78
C ASN A 81 -21.30 -0.41 -1.19
N PRO A 82 -20.43 -1.40 -0.87
CA PRO A 82 -19.02 -1.39 -1.26
C PRO A 82 -18.79 -1.25 -2.76
N MET A 83 -19.73 -1.71 -3.59
CA MET A 83 -19.65 -1.62 -5.05
C MET A 83 -19.78 -0.19 -5.57
N MET A 84 -20.22 0.76 -4.73
CA MET A 84 -20.32 2.18 -5.05
C MET A 84 -19.15 3.00 -4.48
N LEU A 85 -18.18 2.35 -3.81
CA LEU A 85 -16.99 3.00 -3.28
C LEU A 85 -15.90 3.10 -4.34
N LEU A 86 -15.38 4.30 -4.54
CA LEU A 86 -14.21 4.55 -5.37
C LEU A 86 -13.04 4.97 -4.48
N HIS A 87 -11.85 4.47 -4.81
CA HIS A 87 -10.60 5.01 -4.25
C HIS A 87 -10.29 6.31 -5.00
N GLY A 88 -10.77 7.44 -4.46
CA GLY A 88 -10.72 8.74 -5.13
C GLY A 88 -9.33 9.35 -5.17
N GLU A 89 -8.67 9.44 -4.02
CA GLU A 89 -7.37 10.09 -3.86
C GLU A 89 -6.42 9.23 -3.04
N HIS A 90 -5.12 9.44 -3.23
CA HIS A 90 -4.08 8.75 -2.50
C HIS A 90 -2.90 9.70 -2.24
N TYR A 91 -2.38 9.68 -1.01
CA TYR A 91 -1.17 10.38 -0.61
C TYR A 91 -0.21 9.40 0.04
N LEU A 92 1.07 9.49 -0.32
CA LEU A 92 2.15 8.72 0.25
C LEU A 92 3.31 9.64 0.60
N GLU A 93 3.77 9.55 1.85
CA GLU A 93 5.02 10.13 2.31
C GLU A 93 5.98 9.01 2.70
N VAL A 94 7.21 9.06 2.18
CA VAL A 94 8.26 8.08 2.47
C VAL A 94 9.38 8.80 3.19
N THR A 95 9.50 8.55 4.48
CA THR A 95 10.49 9.21 5.34
C THR A 95 11.90 8.67 5.14
N GLU A 96 12.02 7.39 4.77
CA GLU A 96 13.29 6.70 4.54
C GLU A 96 13.15 5.68 3.40
N PRO A 97 14.22 5.37 2.64
CA PRO A 97 14.19 4.33 1.62
C PRO A 97 13.70 2.99 2.17
N LEU A 98 12.78 2.34 1.46
CA LEU A 98 12.27 1.03 1.86
C LEU A 98 13.37 -0.04 1.71
N PRO A 99 13.58 -0.91 2.71
CA PRO A 99 14.50 -2.03 2.58
C PRO A 99 13.95 -3.07 1.59
N THR A 100 14.83 -3.87 0.98
CA THR A 100 14.45 -4.88 -0.03
C THR A 100 13.69 -6.08 0.55
N GLN A 101 13.75 -6.24 1.87
CA GLN A 101 12.97 -7.20 2.66
C GLN A 101 12.77 -6.66 4.07
N GLY A 102 11.71 -7.09 4.75
CA GLY A 102 11.47 -6.66 6.13
C GLY A 102 10.08 -6.99 6.65
N GLU A 103 9.77 -6.46 7.82
CA GLU A 103 8.44 -6.46 8.41
C GLU A 103 8.03 -5.02 8.69
N PHE A 104 6.77 -4.69 8.43
CA PHE A 104 6.19 -3.42 8.83
C PHE A 104 4.97 -3.65 9.74
N THR A 105 4.67 -2.64 10.56
CA THR A 105 3.44 -2.57 11.34
C THR A 105 2.59 -1.43 10.79
N SER A 106 1.37 -1.73 10.39
CA SER A 106 0.42 -0.73 9.91
C SER A 106 -0.54 -0.33 11.03
N LYS A 107 -0.78 0.98 11.12
CA LYS A 107 -1.74 1.60 12.04
C LYS A 107 -2.56 2.58 11.23
N ALA A 108 -3.89 2.49 11.32
CA ALA A 108 -4.79 3.33 10.54
C ALA A 108 -5.87 3.91 11.45
N HIS A 109 -6.35 5.10 11.09
CA HIS A 109 -7.50 5.73 11.72
C HIS A 109 -8.28 6.52 10.67
N ILE A 110 -9.56 6.75 10.90
CA ILE A 110 -10.36 7.62 10.04
C ILE A 110 -10.13 9.06 10.44
N SER A 111 -9.49 9.84 9.56
CA SER A 111 -9.17 11.24 9.82
C SER A 111 -10.34 12.19 9.55
N GLN A 112 -11.16 11.90 8.54
CA GLN A 112 -12.26 12.75 8.06
C GLN A 112 -13.32 11.94 7.31
N VAL A 113 -14.52 12.53 7.17
CA VAL A 113 -15.68 12.01 6.40
C VAL A 113 -16.30 13.17 5.62
#